data_AF-A0AA40EQW8-F1
#
_entry.id   AF-A0AA40EQW8-F1
#
_cell.length_a   1.000
_cell.length_b   1.000
_cell.length_c   1.000
_cell.angle_alpha   90.00
_cell.angle_beta   90.00
_cell.angle_gamma   90.00
#
_symmetry.space_group_name_H-M   'P 1'
#
loop_
_entity.id
_entity.type
_entity.pdbx_description
1 polymer ?
#
loop_
_entity_poly.entity_id
_entity_poly.type
_entity_poly.pdbx_seq_one_letter_code
_entity_poly.pdbx_strand_id
1 'polypeptide(L)'
;DLQPYHCTYEDCSDPGRLYGVKQEWIDHENQHRRVWHCHSHEAEFETQPEYLHHLKEQHPENEPEDRTPEMLAAAVGASAKPHRGCPFCPTMLSDVTVMQKHVRYHLERLSLYALP
;
A
#
# COMPACT_ATOMS: atom_id res chain seq x y z
N ASP A 1 10.45 24.94 -2.89
CA ASP A 1 9.42 23.91 -2.64
C ASP A 1 9.93 23.03 -1.51
N LEU A 2 9.15 22.77 -0.45
CA LEU A 2 9.66 22.07 0.74
C LEU A 2 9.81 20.56 0.54
N GLN A 3 9.24 20.00 -0.54
CA GLN A 3 9.20 18.57 -0.84
C GLN A 3 9.01 17.70 0.41
N PRO A 4 7.91 17.91 1.16
CA PRO A 4 7.86 17.50 2.55
C PRO A 4 7.75 15.99 2.75
N TYR A 5 7.38 15.26 1.70
CA TYR A 5 7.10 13.83 1.82
C TYR A 5 8.31 13.00 1.40
N HIS A 6 8.61 11.97 2.19
CA HIS A 6 9.56 10.91 1.85
C HIS A 6 8.99 9.56 2.31
N CYS A 7 9.53 8.48 1.77
CA CYS A 7 9.12 7.14 2.19
C CYS A 7 9.66 6.84 3.60
N THR A 8 8.84 6.20 4.43
CA THR A 8 9.20 5.83 5.81
C THR A 8 9.09 4.32 6.06
N TYR A 9 9.10 3.54 5.00
CA TYR A 9 9.21 2.08 5.07
C TYR A 9 10.67 1.67 5.13
N GLU A 10 10.98 0.72 6.01
CA GLU A 10 12.35 0.23 6.21
C GLU A 10 12.87 -0.51 4.96
N ASP A 11 12.03 -1.33 4.33
CA ASP A 11 12.37 -2.11 3.13
C ASP A 11 12.10 -1.37 1.80
N CYS A 12 12.03 -0.03 1.83
CA CYS A 12 11.79 0.73 0.61
C CYS A 12 12.98 0.62 -0.36
N SER A 13 12.71 0.38 -1.65
CA SER A 13 13.74 0.36 -2.68
C SER A 13 14.30 1.74 -3.04
N ASP A 14 13.59 2.82 -2.68
CA ASP A 14 13.97 4.20 -2.97
C ASP A 14 13.70 5.13 -1.77
N PRO A 15 14.37 4.91 -0.62
CA PRO A 15 14.06 5.61 0.64
C PRO A 15 14.46 7.10 0.61
N GLY A 16 15.40 7.48 -0.27
CA GLY A 16 15.91 8.85 -0.38
C GLY A 16 15.05 9.78 -1.24
N ARG A 17 14.02 9.26 -1.91
CA ARG A 17 13.17 10.06 -2.79
C ARG A 17 12.28 11.02 -2.01
N LEU A 18 12.32 12.28 -2.42
CA LEU A 18 11.45 13.34 -1.93
C LEU A 18 10.31 13.57 -2.91
N TYR A 19 9.12 13.86 -2.37
CA TYR A 19 7.93 14.18 -3.14
C TYR A 19 7.42 15.57 -2.75
N GLY A 20 7.17 16.40 -3.76
CA GLY A 20 6.48 17.69 -3.59
C GLY A 20 4.97 17.54 -3.58
N VAL A 21 4.44 16.53 -4.28
CA VAL A 21 3.00 16.32 -4.42
C VAL A 21 2.54 15.17 -3.53
N LYS A 22 1.52 15.45 -2.71
CA LYS A 22 0.91 14.47 -1.80
C LYS A 22 0.49 13.18 -2.52
N GLN A 23 -0.13 13.33 -3.69
CA GLN A 23 -0.68 12.21 -4.43
C GLN A 23 0.44 11.24 -4.85
N GLU A 24 1.56 11.75 -5.36
CA GLU A 24 2.73 10.91 -5.71
C GLU A 24 3.27 10.10 -4.52
N TRP A 25 3.29 10.70 -3.33
CA TRP A 25 3.68 10.00 -2.12
C TRP A 25 2.67 8.92 -1.71
N ILE A 26 1.36 9.18 -1.84
CA ILE A 26 0.30 8.19 -1.59
C ILE A 26 0.41 7.01 -2.56
N ASP A 27 0.63 7.30 -3.85
CA ASP A 27 0.78 6.28 -4.88
C ASP A 27 2.02 5.42 -4.63
N HIS A 28 3.11 6.02 -4.11
CA HIS A 28 4.26 5.26 -3.65
C HIS A 28 3.95 4.41 -2.41
N GLU A 29 3.30 4.96 -1.39
CA GLU A 29 2.92 4.18 -0.19
C GLU A 29 2.00 2.99 -0.53
N ASN A 30 1.14 3.12 -1.53
CA ASN A 30 0.28 2.04 -2.00
C ASN A 30 1.08 0.86 -2.59
N GLN A 31 2.29 1.09 -3.09
CA GLN A 31 3.15 0.03 -3.65
C GLN A 31 3.67 -0.93 -2.58
N HIS A 32 3.88 -0.44 -1.35
CA HIS A 32 4.31 -1.25 -0.21
C HIS A 32 3.19 -2.13 0.37
N ARG A 33 1.94 -1.81 0.04
CA ARG A 33 0.75 -2.53 0.52
C ARG A 33 0.12 -3.41 -0.55
N ARG A 34 0.85 -3.77 -1.59
CA ARG A 34 0.28 -4.55 -2.69
C ARG A 34 -0.10 -5.94 -2.19
N VAL A 35 -1.36 -6.27 -2.36
CA VAL A 35 -1.97 -7.58 -2.07
C VAL A 35 -2.77 -8.03 -3.28
N TRP A 36 -3.06 -9.32 -3.32
CA TRP A 36 -3.97 -9.92 -4.27
C TRP A 36 -5.38 -9.88 -3.69
N HIS A 37 -6.33 -9.34 -4.43
CA HIS A 37 -7.73 -9.25 -4.06
C HIS A 37 -8.55 -10.31 -4.78
N CYS A 38 -9.48 -10.93 -4.07
CA CYS A 38 -10.57 -11.63 -4.73
C CYS A 38 -11.63 -10.62 -5.19
N HIS A 39 -12.13 -10.76 -6.42
CA HIS A 39 -13.19 -9.87 -6.93
C HIS A 39 -14.59 -10.27 -6.48
N SER A 40 -14.76 -11.49 -5.99
CA SER A 40 -16.04 -12.04 -5.52
C SER A 40 -16.24 -11.92 -4.02
N HIS A 41 -15.16 -11.76 -3.26
CA HIS A 41 -15.14 -11.77 -1.80
C HIS A 41 -14.24 -10.66 -1.26
N GLU A 42 -14.52 -10.17 -0.05
CA GLU A 42 -13.62 -9.26 0.66
C GLU A 42 -12.42 -10.01 1.27
N ALA A 43 -11.62 -10.65 0.41
CA ALA A 43 -10.44 -11.44 0.77
C ALA A 43 -9.17 -10.87 0.11
N GLU A 44 -8.11 -10.77 0.91
CA GLU A 44 -6.79 -10.25 0.52
C GLU A 44 -5.73 -11.34 0.77
N PHE A 45 -4.75 -11.46 -0.13
CA PHE A 45 -3.65 -12.41 -0.02
C PHE A 45 -2.32 -11.73 -0.27
N GLU A 46 -1.31 -12.04 0.53
CA GLU A 46 0.01 -11.39 0.43
C GLU A 46 0.82 -11.96 -0.74
N THR A 47 0.63 -13.25 -1.06
CA THR A 47 1.37 -13.92 -2.13
C THR A 47 0.47 -14.47 -3.23
N GLN A 48 1.02 -14.53 -4.44
CA GLN A 48 0.33 -15.11 -5.61
C GLN A 48 -0.08 -16.57 -5.40
N PRO A 49 0.76 -17.46 -4.80
CA PRO A 49 0.36 -18.84 -4.54
C PRO A 49 -0.86 -18.96 -3.64
N GLU A 50 -0.98 -18.13 -2.60
CA GLU A 50 -2.16 -18.10 -1.71
C GLU A 50 -3.42 -17.71 -2.47
N TYR A 51 -3.33 -16.66 -3.31
CA TYR A 51 -4.44 -16.26 -4.16
C TYR A 51 -4.85 -17.34 -5.17
N LEU A 52 -3.89 -17.99 -5.83
CA LEU A 52 -4.16 -19.08 -6.78
C LEU A 52 -4.79 -20.30 -6.10
N HIS A 53 -4.38 -20.59 -4.86
CA HIS A 53 -4.99 -21.63 -4.05
C HIS A 53 -6.45 -21.27 -3.72
N HIS A 54 -6.70 -20.03 -3.28
CA HIS A 54 -8.06 -19.53 -3.06
C HIS A 54 -8.95 -19.66 -4.30
N LEU A 55 -8.46 -19.24 -5.48
CA LEU A 55 -9.20 -19.38 -6.72
C LEU A 55 -9.56 -20.85 -7.02
N LYS A 56 -8.64 -21.78 -6.81
CA LYS A 56 -8.89 -23.21 -7.04
C LYS A 56 -9.98 -23.76 -6.12
N GLU A 57 -10.01 -23.35 -4.86
CA GLU A 57 -10.93 -23.89 -3.85
C GLU A 57 -12.32 -23.23 -3.90
N GLN A 58 -12.37 -21.91 -4.14
CA GLN A 58 -13.61 -21.12 -4.02
C GLN A 58 -14.19 -20.71 -5.38
N HIS A 59 -13.41 -20.79 -6.46
CA HIS A 59 -13.81 -20.47 -7.83
C HIS A 59 -13.41 -21.61 -8.78
N PRO A 60 -13.94 -22.84 -8.62
CA PRO A 60 -13.56 -23.98 -9.44
C PRO A 60 -13.93 -23.81 -10.93
N GLU A 61 -14.86 -22.89 -11.23
CA GLU A 61 -15.20 -22.44 -12.60
C GLU A 61 -14.09 -21.61 -13.26
N ASN A 62 -13.14 -21.10 -12.48
CA ASN A 62 -12.00 -20.34 -12.96
C ASN A 62 -10.85 -21.29 -13.28
N GLU A 63 -10.93 -21.94 -14.44
CA GLU A 63 -9.92 -22.88 -14.89
C GLU A 63 -8.57 -22.17 -15.09
N PRO A 64 -7.44 -22.83 -14.78
CA PRO A 64 -6.12 -22.22 -14.91
C PRO A 64 -5.77 -21.79 -16.34
N GLU A 65 -6.41 -22.38 -17.35
CA GLU A 65 -6.27 -22.02 -18.76
C GLU A 65 -6.95 -20.69 -19.14
N ASP A 66 -8.00 -20.30 -18.41
CA ASP A 66 -8.68 -19.01 -18.59
C ASP A 66 -7.99 -17.85 -17.84
N ARG A 67 -6.97 -18.15 -17.03
CA ARG A 67 -6.25 -17.13 -16.24
C ARG A 67 -5.23 -16.42 -17.10
N THR A 68 -5.62 -15.26 -17.65
CA THR A 68 -4.67 -14.40 -18.36
C THR A 68 -3.76 -13.63 -17.39
N PRO A 69 -2.53 -13.27 -17.82
CA PRO A 69 -1.66 -12.40 -17.05
C PRO A 69 -2.31 -11.05 -16.72
N GLU A 70 -3.15 -10.51 -17.61
CA GLU A 70 -3.88 -9.27 -17.36
C GLU A 70 -4.91 -9.40 -16.23
N MET A 71 -5.64 -10.53 -16.17
CA MET A 71 -6.57 -10.80 -15.06
C MET A 71 -5.84 -10.91 -13.73
N LEU A 72 -4.70 -11.60 -13.71
CA LEU A 72 -3.87 -11.71 -12.50
C LEU A 72 -3.31 -10.35 -12.09
N ALA A 73 -2.89 -9.51 -13.04
CA ALA A 73 -2.42 -8.16 -12.75
C ALA A 73 -3.54 -7.27 -12.18
N ALA A 74 -4.78 -7.42 -12.68
CA ALA A 74 -5.94 -6.68 -12.20
C ALA A 74 -6.36 -7.07 -10.77
N ALA A 75 -6.03 -8.28 -10.33
CA ALA A 75 -6.25 -8.71 -8.96
C ALA A 75 -5.30 -8.03 -7.95
N VAL A 76 -4.18 -7.43 -8.41
CA VAL A 76 -3.21 -6.81 -7.51
C VAL A 76 -3.59 -5.36 -7.22
N GLY A 77 -3.78 -5.03 -5.95
CA GLY A 77 -4.13 -3.69 -5.49
C GLY A 77 -3.54 -3.38 -4.13
N ALA A 78 -3.67 -2.13 -3.68
CA ALA A 78 -3.26 -1.78 -2.31
C ALA A 78 -4.23 -2.40 -1.30
N SER A 79 -3.72 -2.91 -0.18
CA SER A 79 -4.56 -3.41 0.90
C SER A 79 -5.41 -2.30 1.50
N ALA A 80 -6.63 -2.65 1.89
CA ALA A 80 -7.52 -1.76 2.63
C ALA A 80 -7.10 -1.61 4.10
N LYS A 81 -6.26 -2.52 4.61
CA LYS A 81 -5.85 -2.57 6.01
C LYS A 81 -4.55 -1.80 6.24
N PRO A 82 -4.43 -1.09 7.37
CA PRO A 82 -3.14 -0.60 7.81
C PRO A 82 -2.25 -1.81 8.17
N HIS A 83 -1.05 -1.82 7.63
CA HIS A 83 -0.04 -2.88 7.81
C HIS A 83 1.15 -2.37 8.65
N ARG A 84 1.12 -1.10 9.08
CA ARG A 84 2.14 -0.49 9.95
C ARG A 84 1.54 0.58 10.85
N GLY A 85 2.24 0.86 11.95
CA GLY A 85 1.99 2.04 12.80
C GLY A 85 2.65 3.31 12.26
N CYS A 86 2.48 4.41 12.99
CA CYS A 86 3.20 5.64 12.66
C CYS A 86 4.68 5.52 13.06
N PRO A 87 5.64 5.84 12.19
CA PRO A 87 7.07 5.78 12.52
C PRO A 87 7.53 6.93 13.44
N PHE A 88 6.67 7.92 13.68
CA PHE A 88 7.01 9.13 14.44
C PHE A 88 6.35 9.19 15.82
N CYS A 89 5.32 8.38 16.09
CA CYS A 89 4.61 8.39 17.36
C CYS A 89 3.78 7.10 17.58
N PRO A 90 3.32 6.81 18.81
CA PRO A 90 2.61 5.57 19.14
C PRO A 90 1.09 5.61 18.84
N THR A 91 0.61 6.50 17.97
CA THR A 91 -0.82 6.62 17.68
C THR A 91 -1.36 5.37 16.98
N MET A 92 -2.50 4.85 17.45
CA MET A 92 -3.20 3.74 16.80
C MET A 92 -3.95 4.24 15.56
N LEU A 93 -3.80 3.52 14.45
CA LEU A 93 -4.34 3.91 13.14
C LEU A 93 -5.38 2.88 12.74
N SER A 94 -6.63 3.31 12.61
CA SER A 94 -7.77 2.40 12.35
C SER A 94 -7.79 1.89 10.92
N ASP A 95 -7.42 2.74 9.97
CA ASP A 95 -7.54 2.48 8.54
C ASP A 95 -6.40 3.14 7.76
N VAL A 96 -6.18 2.68 6.53
CA VAL A 96 -5.15 3.22 5.63
C VAL A 96 -5.28 4.72 5.45
N THR A 97 -6.49 5.24 5.22
CA THR A 97 -6.69 6.69 5.02
C THR A 97 -6.27 7.50 6.24
N VAL A 98 -6.54 6.98 7.46
CA VAL A 98 -6.14 7.62 8.72
C VAL A 98 -4.63 7.57 8.87
N MET A 99 -4.02 6.42 8.61
CA MET A 99 -2.57 6.23 8.63
C MET A 99 -1.85 7.20 7.70
N GLN A 100 -2.23 7.27 6.43
CA GLN A 100 -1.60 8.14 5.44
C GLN A 100 -1.74 9.62 5.81
N LYS A 101 -2.94 10.04 6.24
CA LYS A 101 -3.16 11.43 6.70
C LYS A 101 -2.28 11.78 7.91
N HIS A 102 -2.14 10.84 8.84
CA HIS A 102 -1.38 11.03 10.08
C HIS A 102 0.12 11.11 9.82
N VAL A 103 0.69 10.15 9.07
CA VAL A 103 2.12 10.14 8.73
C VAL A 103 2.49 11.39 7.93
N ARG A 104 1.67 11.74 6.95
CA ARG A 104 1.83 12.97 6.15
C ARG A 104 1.90 14.23 7.02
N TYR A 105 1.03 14.34 8.02
CA TYR A 105 1.03 15.49 8.92
C TYR A 105 2.35 15.63 9.69
N HIS A 106 2.94 14.51 10.12
CA HIS A 106 4.27 14.52 10.72
C HIS A 106 5.34 14.99 9.73
N LEU A 107 5.31 14.46 8.50
CA LEU A 107 6.24 14.84 7.43
C LEU A 107 6.18 16.35 7.14
N GLU A 108 4.97 16.89 6.92
CA GLU A 108 4.74 18.33 6.69
C GLU A 108 5.29 19.19 7.84
N ARG A 109 5.06 18.78 9.09
CA ARG A 109 5.58 19.50 10.27
C ARG A 109 7.10 19.45 10.36
N LEU A 110 7.72 18.29 10.13
CA LEU A 110 9.16 18.14 10.17
C LEU A 110 9.84 19.03 9.12
N SER A 111 9.28 19.11 7.91
CA SER A 111 9.80 19.97 6.85
C SER A 111 9.70 21.46 7.20
N LEU A 112 8.66 21.88 7.91
CA LEU A 112 8.54 23.26 8.39
C LEU A 112 9.60 23.59 9.45
N TYR A 113 9.98 22.65 10.30
CA TYR A 113 11.05 22.85 11.28
C TYR A 113 12.46 22.86 10.65
N ALA A 114 12.62 22.32 9.45
CA ALA A 114 13.88 22.34 8.72
C ALA A 114 14.18 23.70 8.03
N LEU A 115 13.24 24.65 8.11
CA LEU A 115 13.43 26.01 7.62
C LEU A 115 14.27 26.84 8.59
N PRO A 116 15.20 27.68 8.09
CA PRO A 116 16.08 28.53 8.91
C PRO A 116 15.35 29.69 9.60
#